data_AF-A0A1Q7LI39-F1
#
_entry.id   AF-A0A1Q7LI39-F1
#
_cell.length_a   1.000
_cell.length_b   1.000
_cell.length_c   1.000
_cell.angle_alpha   90.00
_cell.angle_beta   90.00
_cell.angle_gamma   90.00
#
_symmetry.space_group_name_H-M   'P 1'
#
loop_
_entity.id
_entity.type
_entity.pdbx_description
1 polymer ?
#
loop_
_entity_poly.entity_id
_entity_poly.type
_entity_poly.pdbx_seq_one_letter_code
_entity_poly.pdbx_strand_id
1 'polypeptide(L)'
;MTPPLAPVLLALGQCGIRQVVLRGVDDHPERLGDLVAAEAMHAASHRLLDQLTAALAPLPRGLRWVLEDALRSSGAVQTIQQVAARARVDRGTCARWFARAGLPSPRHILAAARVLYAHRLLQDPGFTIEDVAKRLGYAQAKTLQQHARTYLGLTAGEMRLSLTSDEATDRIVQSFLTPARPVAAANAS
;
A
#
# COMPACT_ATOMS: atom_id res chain seq x y z
N MET A 1 27.84 -10.17 31.85
CA MET A 1 27.87 -8.70 31.77
C MET A 1 27.13 -8.29 30.50
N THR A 2 25.96 -7.69 30.64
CA THR A 2 25.19 -7.18 29.49
C THR A 2 25.95 -5.97 28.94
N PRO A 3 26.33 -5.92 27.65
CA PRO A 3 26.88 -4.69 27.06
C PRO A 3 25.88 -3.55 27.22
N PRO A 4 26.30 -2.27 27.19
CA PRO A 4 25.40 -1.14 27.37
C PRO A 4 24.51 -1.03 26.14
N LEU A 5 23.39 -1.73 26.22
CA LEU A 5 22.45 -1.96 25.13
C LEU A 5 21.73 -0.66 24.74
N ALA A 6 21.50 0.22 25.71
CA ALA A 6 20.84 1.52 25.51
C ALA A 6 21.63 2.47 24.59
N PRO A 7 22.95 2.71 24.78
CA PRO A 7 23.75 3.49 23.83
C PRO A 7 23.73 2.94 22.39
N VAL A 8 23.78 1.61 22.24
CA VAL A 8 23.74 0.97 20.91
C VAL A 8 22.38 1.16 20.25
N LEU A 9 21.28 0.91 20.97
CA LEU A 9 19.93 1.15 20.45
C LEU A 9 19.71 2.62 20.08
N LEU A 10 20.23 3.55 20.88
CA LEU A 10 20.15 4.98 20.59
C LEU A 10 20.91 5.36 19.31
N ALA A 11 22.12 4.82 19.12
CA ALA A 11 22.91 5.04 17.91
C ALA A 11 22.23 4.45 16.67
N LEU A 12 21.67 3.25 16.78
CA LEU A 12 20.89 2.62 15.70
C LEU A 12 19.65 3.46 15.35
N GLY A 13 18.93 3.95 16.35
CA GLY A 13 17.78 4.85 16.17
C GLY A 13 18.14 6.15 15.46
N GLN A 14 19.30 6.75 15.76
CA GLN A 14 19.81 7.94 15.08
C GLN A 14 20.17 7.67 13.61
N CYS A 15 20.55 6.44 13.27
CA CYS A 15 20.77 6.00 11.89
C CYS A 15 19.46 5.59 11.16
N GLY A 16 18.30 5.77 11.78
CA GLY A 16 16.99 5.48 11.17
C GLY A 16 16.52 4.03 11.32
N ILE A 17 17.24 3.21 12.08
CA ILE A 17 16.82 1.84 12.40
C ILE A 17 15.70 1.94 13.44
N ARG A 18 14.49 1.56 13.04
CA ARG A 18 13.28 1.70 13.87
C ARG A 18 12.90 0.42 14.61
N GLN A 19 13.52 -0.71 14.28
CA GLN A 19 13.25 -2.03 14.87
C GLN A 19 14.58 -2.78 15.07
N VAL A 20 14.75 -3.40 16.24
CA VAL A 20 15.92 -4.21 16.60
C VAL A 20 15.42 -5.47 17.31
N VAL A 21 15.92 -6.64 16.93
CA VAL A 21 15.62 -7.91 17.60
C VAL A 21 16.86 -8.38 18.34
N LEU A 22 16.73 -8.68 19.63
CA LEU A 22 17.82 -9.16 20.46
C LEU A 22 17.80 -10.68 20.57
N ARG A 23 18.92 -11.32 20.23
CA ARG A 23 19.10 -12.78 20.32
C ARG A 23 18.98 -13.25 21.77
N GLY A 24 18.15 -14.26 22.02
CA GLY A 24 17.85 -14.82 23.34
C GLY A 24 16.92 -13.95 24.21
N VAL A 25 16.36 -12.87 23.67
CA VAL A 25 15.40 -12.00 24.37
C VAL A 25 14.10 -11.91 23.58
N ASP A 26 14.20 -11.56 22.29
CA ASP A 26 13.04 -11.27 21.43
C ASP A 26 13.04 -12.10 20.13
N ASP A 27 13.96 -13.06 19.98
CA ASP A 27 14.21 -13.85 18.76
C ASP A 27 13.33 -15.10 18.62
N HIS A 28 12.16 -15.10 19.25
CA HIS A 28 11.18 -16.16 19.05
C HIS A 28 10.81 -16.23 17.55
N PRO A 29 10.89 -17.41 16.91
CA PRO A 29 10.78 -17.53 15.46
C PRO A 29 9.46 -16.97 14.90
N GLU A 30 8.36 -17.13 15.63
CA GLU A 30 7.05 -16.55 15.27
C GLU A 30 7.06 -15.01 15.34
N ARG A 31 7.56 -14.43 16.44
CA ARG A 31 7.65 -12.96 16.62
C ARG A 31 8.62 -12.32 15.63
N LEU A 32 9.72 -12.99 15.32
CA LEU A 32 10.68 -12.55 14.31
C LEU A 32 10.04 -12.61 12.92
N GLY A 33 9.27 -13.67 12.61
CA GLY A 33 8.49 -13.77 11.39
C GLY A 33 7.47 -12.63 11.25
N ASP A 34 6.69 -12.36 12.29
CA ASP A 34 5.72 -11.26 12.35
C ASP A 34 6.38 -9.89 12.15
N LEU A 35 7.53 -9.67 12.79
CA LEU A 35 8.28 -8.42 12.72
C LEU A 35 8.88 -8.20 11.32
N VAL A 36 9.47 -9.24 10.72
CA VAL A 36 9.94 -9.19 9.32
C VAL A 36 8.78 -8.98 8.36
N ALA A 37 7.61 -9.56 8.63
CA ALA A 37 6.41 -9.35 7.82
C ALA A 37 5.87 -7.93 7.91
N ALA A 38 5.80 -7.37 9.12
CA ALA A 38 5.39 -5.98 9.34
C ALA A 38 6.38 -5.00 8.68
N GLU A 39 7.69 -5.22 8.82
CA GLU A 39 8.69 -4.34 8.25
C GLU A 39 8.72 -4.39 6.72
N ALA A 40 8.63 -5.59 6.13
CA ALA A 40 8.51 -5.74 4.68
C ALA A 40 7.25 -5.03 4.14
N MET A 41 6.16 -5.05 4.89
CA MET A 41 4.93 -4.33 4.54
C MET A 41 5.13 -2.81 4.56
N HIS A 42 5.78 -2.29 5.60
CA HIS A 42 6.13 -0.89 5.69
C HIS A 42 7.06 -0.47 4.55
N ALA A 43 8.05 -1.30 4.22
CA ALA A 43 8.97 -1.06 3.10
C ALA A 43 8.24 -0.97 1.75
N ALA A 44 7.34 -1.90 1.44
CA ALA A 44 6.56 -1.87 0.20
C ALA A 44 5.65 -0.62 0.10
N SER A 45 5.02 -0.25 1.22
CA SER A 45 4.19 0.95 1.32
C SER A 45 5.00 2.23 1.11
N HIS A 46 6.16 2.30 1.75
CA HIS A 46 7.10 3.42 1.62
C HIS A 46 7.61 3.54 0.18
N ARG A 47 7.97 2.43 -0.47
CA ARG A 47 8.41 2.46 -1.87
C ARG A 47 7.31 2.89 -2.84
N LEU A 48 6.09 2.39 -2.67
CA LEU A 48 4.94 2.85 -3.46
C LEU A 48 4.76 4.36 -3.31
N LEU A 49 4.88 4.87 -2.08
CA LEU A 49 4.80 6.30 -1.80
C LEU A 49 5.93 7.09 -2.44
N ASP A 50 7.16 6.63 -2.32
CA ASP A 50 8.32 7.28 -2.91
C ASP A 50 8.17 7.35 -4.43
N GLN A 51 7.74 6.26 -5.07
CA GLN A 51 7.48 6.20 -6.51
C GLN A 51 6.31 7.09 -6.96
N LEU A 52 5.27 7.26 -6.12
CA LEU A 52 4.13 8.14 -6.39
C LEU A 52 4.39 9.62 -6.03
N THR A 53 5.42 9.93 -5.25
CA THR A 53 5.64 11.28 -4.69
C THR A 53 5.73 12.36 -5.77
N ALA A 54 6.49 12.10 -6.84
CA ALA A 54 6.60 13.02 -7.96
C ALA A 54 5.24 13.24 -8.67
N ALA A 55 4.48 12.16 -8.84
CA ALA A 55 3.17 12.20 -9.50
C ALA A 55 2.12 12.92 -8.64
N LEU A 56 2.21 12.82 -7.31
CA LEU A 56 1.32 13.49 -6.34
C LEU A 56 1.72 14.93 -6.02
N ALA A 57 2.91 15.39 -6.45
CA ALA A 57 3.39 16.75 -6.18
C ALA A 57 2.43 17.88 -6.63
N PRO A 58 1.73 17.78 -7.79
CA PRO A 58 0.77 18.80 -8.23
C PRO A 58 -0.50 18.89 -7.38
N LEU A 59 -0.79 17.88 -6.55
CA LEU A 59 -1.96 17.90 -5.68
C LEU A 59 -1.76 18.89 -4.51
N PRO A 60 -2.83 19.52 -4.01
CA PRO A 60 -2.75 20.37 -2.83
C PRO A 60 -2.25 19.62 -1.60
N ARG A 61 -1.48 20.32 -0.76
CA ARG A 61 -0.77 19.75 0.40
C ARG A 61 -1.68 18.94 1.32
N GLY A 62 -2.90 19.42 1.60
CA GLY A 62 -3.86 18.73 2.46
C GLY A 62 -4.32 17.39 1.86
N LEU A 63 -4.61 17.36 0.57
CA LEU A 63 -5.01 16.14 -0.13
C LEU A 63 -3.85 15.14 -0.22
N ARG A 64 -2.64 15.63 -0.51
CA ARG A 64 -1.43 14.81 -0.56
C ARG A 64 -1.18 14.14 0.80
N TRP A 65 -1.23 14.91 1.89
CA TRP A 65 -1.03 14.38 3.23
C TRP A 65 -2.03 13.26 3.57
N VAL A 66 -3.32 13.44 3.23
CA VAL A 66 -4.35 12.41 3.46
C VAL A 66 -4.08 11.15 2.65
N LEU A 67 -3.65 11.27 1.39
CA LEU A 67 -3.31 10.13 0.56
C LEU A 67 -2.07 9.41 1.09
N GLU A 68 -1.03 10.14 1.45
CA GLU A 68 0.18 9.54 2.01
C GLU A 68 -0.09 8.81 3.32
N ASP A 69 -0.91 9.38 4.20
CA ASP A 69 -1.36 8.73 5.43
C ASP A 69 -2.17 7.45 5.15
N ALA A 70 -3.11 7.51 4.20
CA ALA A 70 -3.91 6.37 3.80
C ALA A 70 -3.08 5.25 3.13
N LEU A 71 -2.00 5.62 2.45
CA LEU A 71 -1.06 4.70 1.82
C LEU A 71 -0.02 4.14 2.80
N ARG A 72 0.20 4.78 3.95
CA ARG A 72 1.00 4.22 5.07
C ARG A 72 0.19 3.29 5.97
N SER A 73 -1.14 3.50 6.03
CA SER A 73 -2.04 2.78 6.92
C SER A 73 -3.08 1.99 6.13
N SER A 74 -2.84 0.69 5.92
CA SER A 74 -3.78 -0.19 5.22
C SER A 74 -5.09 -0.34 6.01
N GLY A 75 -6.11 0.43 5.65
CA GLY A 75 -7.48 0.25 6.15
C GLY A 75 -8.18 1.50 6.65
N ALA A 76 -7.45 2.56 6.99
CA ALA A 76 -8.02 3.78 7.60
C ALA A 76 -8.92 4.58 6.64
N VAL A 77 -8.64 4.53 5.33
CA VAL A 77 -9.40 5.28 4.31
C VAL A 77 -9.72 4.38 3.11
N GLN A 78 -11.00 4.11 2.92
CA GLN A 78 -11.58 3.15 1.96
C GLN A 78 -12.14 3.81 0.70
N THR A 79 -12.57 5.08 0.80
CA THR A 79 -13.31 5.72 -0.28
C THR A 79 -12.80 7.11 -0.62
N ILE A 80 -13.06 7.54 -1.86
CA ILE A 80 -12.81 8.91 -2.30
C ILE A 80 -13.53 9.95 -1.42
N GLN A 81 -14.69 9.59 -0.87
CA GLN A 81 -15.46 10.47 0.01
C GLN A 81 -14.77 10.67 1.35
N GLN A 82 -14.17 9.62 1.91
CA GLN A 82 -13.36 9.72 3.13
C GLN A 82 -12.06 10.51 2.89
N VAL A 83 -11.40 10.32 1.74
CA VAL A 83 -10.23 11.13 1.36
C VAL A 83 -10.62 12.62 1.27
N ALA A 84 -11.69 12.94 0.54
CA ALA A 84 -12.15 14.30 0.34
C ALA A 84 -12.58 14.95 1.66
N ALA A 85 -13.36 14.24 2.48
CA ALA A 85 -13.80 14.71 3.80
C ALA A 85 -12.62 15.01 4.72
N ARG A 86 -11.63 14.12 4.79
CA ARG A 86 -10.44 14.30 5.64
C ARG A 86 -9.51 15.40 5.12
N ALA A 87 -9.50 15.62 3.81
CA ALA A 87 -8.82 16.74 3.17
C ALA A 87 -9.63 18.06 3.22
N ARG A 88 -10.83 18.05 3.81
CA ARG A 88 -11.78 19.18 3.90
C ARG A 88 -12.12 19.79 2.54
N VAL A 89 -12.31 18.94 1.53
CA VAL A 89 -12.73 19.32 0.18
C VAL A 89 -13.91 18.48 -0.27
N ASP A 90 -14.68 18.97 -1.25
CA ASP A 90 -15.73 18.16 -1.86
C ASP A 90 -15.15 17.12 -2.84
N ARG A 91 -15.96 16.10 -3.13
CA ARG A 91 -15.58 15.00 -4.02
C ARG A 91 -15.28 15.46 -5.44
N GLY A 92 -16.01 16.46 -5.95
CA GLY A 92 -15.84 16.99 -7.30
C GLY A 92 -14.51 17.72 -7.45
N THR A 93 -14.17 18.58 -6.48
CA THR A 93 -12.87 19.28 -6.43
C THR A 93 -11.71 18.28 -6.34
N CYS A 94 -11.83 17.26 -5.48
CA CYS A 94 -10.84 16.20 -5.39
C CYS A 94 -10.64 15.49 -6.75
N ALA A 95 -11.72 15.08 -7.42
CA ALA A 95 -11.65 14.45 -8.73
C ALA A 95 -11.03 15.36 -9.81
N ARG A 96 -11.35 16.66 -9.80
CA ARG A 96 -10.78 17.65 -10.74
C ARG A 96 -9.28 17.83 -10.56
N TRP A 97 -8.77 17.85 -9.33
CA TRP A 97 -7.33 17.95 -9.09
C TRP A 97 -6.57 16.73 -9.61
N PHE A 98 -7.12 15.53 -9.40
CA PHE A 98 -6.57 14.30 -9.94
C PHE A 98 -6.54 14.29 -11.47
N ALA A 99 -7.66 14.65 -12.11
CA ALA A 99 -7.74 14.76 -13.56
C ALA A 99 -6.73 15.78 -14.11
N ARG A 100 -6.61 16.96 -13.46
CA ARG A 100 -5.64 18.00 -13.85
C ARG A 100 -4.19 17.54 -13.68
N ALA A 101 -3.91 16.69 -12.70
CA ALA A 101 -2.60 16.10 -12.48
C ALA A 101 -2.31 14.88 -13.38
N GLY A 102 -3.25 14.47 -14.24
CA GLY A 102 -3.12 13.27 -15.07
C GLY A 102 -3.14 11.97 -14.27
N LEU A 103 -3.63 12.00 -13.03
CA LEU A 103 -3.59 10.88 -12.10
C LEU A 103 -4.88 10.04 -12.17
N PRO A 104 -4.78 8.71 -12.00
CA PRO A 104 -5.95 7.88 -11.78
C PRO A 104 -6.64 8.28 -10.48
N SER A 105 -7.97 8.15 -10.43
CA SER A 105 -8.76 8.66 -9.30
C SER A 105 -8.27 8.09 -7.95
N PRO A 106 -8.48 8.80 -6.82
CA PRO A 106 -8.03 8.38 -5.49
C PRO A 106 -8.39 6.93 -5.16
N ARG A 107 -9.56 6.48 -5.62
CA ARG A 107 -10.05 5.11 -5.43
C ARG A 107 -9.12 4.07 -6.05
N HIS A 108 -8.57 4.33 -7.24
CA HIS A 108 -7.66 3.39 -7.90
C HIS A 108 -6.34 3.29 -7.14
N ILE A 109 -5.76 4.43 -6.75
CA ILE A 109 -4.52 4.47 -5.95
C ILE A 109 -4.68 3.67 -4.65
N LEU A 110 -5.76 3.93 -3.92
CA LEU A 110 -6.06 3.20 -2.69
C LEU A 110 -6.36 1.71 -2.91
N ALA A 111 -6.92 1.33 -4.05
CA ALA A 111 -7.19 -0.07 -4.37
C ALA A 111 -5.90 -0.83 -4.70
N ALA A 112 -4.96 -0.22 -5.40
CA ALA A 112 -3.71 -0.88 -5.71
C ALA A 112 -2.75 -0.96 -4.53
N ALA A 113 -2.72 0.06 -3.68
CA ALA A 113 -2.03 -0.04 -2.40
C ALA A 113 -2.54 -1.27 -1.61
N ARG A 114 -3.87 -1.43 -1.49
CA ARG A 114 -4.47 -2.61 -0.86
C ARG A 114 -4.08 -3.93 -1.53
N VAL A 115 -3.93 -3.95 -2.85
CA VAL A 115 -3.49 -5.15 -3.56
C VAL A 115 -2.03 -5.48 -3.24
N LEU A 116 -1.14 -4.49 -3.08
CA LEU A 116 0.24 -4.72 -2.58
C LEU A 116 0.22 -5.26 -1.16
N TYR A 117 -0.59 -4.67 -0.27
CA TYR A 117 -0.77 -5.17 1.08
C TYR A 117 -1.26 -6.62 1.09
N ALA A 118 -2.25 -6.92 0.24
CA ALA A 118 -2.80 -8.26 0.13
C ALA A 118 -1.78 -9.27 -0.41
N HIS A 119 -1.00 -8.89 -1.42
CA HIS A 119 0.07 -9.73 -1.98
C HIS A 119 1.05 -10.14 -0.89
N ARG A 120 1.54 -9.18 -0.12
CA ARG A 120 2.48 -9.46 0.97
C ARG A 120 1.88 -10.26 2.12
N LEU A 121 0.62 -10.01 2.50
CA LEU A 121 -0.06 -10.79 3.55
C LEU A 121 -0.30 -12.24 3.10
N LEU A 122 -0.62 -12.46 1.82
CA LEU A 122 -0.87 -13.79 1.28
C LEU A 122 0.40 -14.63 1.11
N GLN A 123 1.59 -14.02 1.11
CA GLN A 123 2.86 -14.77 1.16
C GLN A 123 3.06 -15.50 2.49
N ASP A 124 2.34 -15.10 3.54
CA ASP A 124 2.30 -15.85 4.79
C ASP A 124 1.20 -16.94 4.70
N PRO A 125 1.56 -18.24 4.80
CA PRO A 125 0.63 -19.36 4.69
C PRO A 125 -0.52 -19.32 5.70
N GLY A 126 -0.36 -18.59 6.82
CA GLY A 126 -1.38 -18.44 7.86
C GLY A 126 -2.58 -17.58 7.45
N PHE A 127 -2.50 -16.84 6.34
CA PHE A 127 -3.58 -15.94 5.92
C PHE A 127 -4.41 -16.51 4.75
N THR A 128 -5.73 -16.56 4.96
CA THR A 128 -6.70 -16.81 3.88
C THR A 128 -6.99 -15.52 3.10
N ILE A 129 -7.50 -15.65 1.87
CA ILE A 129 -7.91 -14.48 1.07
C ILE A 129 -9.08 -13.74 1.73
N GLU A 130 -9.95 -14.45 2.43
CA GLU A 130 -11.06 -13.90 3.23
C GLU A 130 -10.55 -13.06 4.40
N ASP A 131 -9.57 -13.57 5.16
CA ASP A 131 -8.98 -12.85 6.30
C ASP A 131 -8.29 -11.56 5.85
N VAL A 132 -7.51 -11.66 4.76
CA VAL A 132 -6.82 -10.51 4.16
C VAL A 132 -7.81 -9.48 3.64
N ALA A 133 -8.86 -9.91 2.93
CA ALA A 133 -9.89 -9.01 2.45
C ALA A 133 -10.56 -8.24 3.60
N LYS A 134 -10.96 -8.95 4.66
CA LYS A 134 -11.56 -8.35 5.86
C LYS A 134 -10.60 -7.37 6.54
N ARG A 135 -9.33 -7.75 6.71
CA ARG A 135 -8.29 -6.91 7.33
C ARG A 135 -8.06 -5.60 6.55
N LEU A 136 -8.15 -5.64 5.23
CA LEU A 136 -8.01 -4.47 4.36
C LEU A 136 -9.31 -3.67 4.17
N GLY A 137 -10.39 -4.11 4.83
CA GLY A 137 -11.71 -3.48 4.85
C GLY A 137 -12.55 -3.71 3.59
N TYR A 138 -12.26 -4.77 2.83
CA TYR A 138 -13.18 -5.24 1.79
C TYR A 138 -14.39 -5.92 2.42
N ALA A 139 -15.58 -5.61 1.92
CA ALA A 139 -16.80 -6.33 2.28
C ALA A 139 -16.79 -7.78 1.78
N GLN A 140 -16.09 -8.06 0.68
CA GLN A 140 -16.03 -9.38 0.04
C GLN A 140 -14.64 -9.64 -0.55
N ALA A 141 -14.13 -10.87 -0.37
CA ALA A 141 -12.86 -11.32 -0.96
C ALA A 141 -12.85 -11.22 -2.50
N LYS A 142 -14.01 -11.41 -3.15
CA LYS A 142 -14.17 -11.27 -4.60
C LYS A 142 -13.75 -9.90 -5.12
N THR A 143 -14.00 -8.83 -4.36
CA THR A 143 -13.59 -7.47 -4.75
C THR A 143 -12.07 -7.31 -4.70
N LEU A 144 -11.42 -7.88 -3.68
CA LEU A 144 -9.96 -7.89 -3.59
C LEU A 144 -9.36 -8.68 -4.77
N GLN A 145 -9.89 -9.85 -5.08
CA GLN A 145 -9.43 -10.66 -6.23
C GLN A 145 -9.59 -9.92 -7.56
N GLN A 146 -10.68 -9.17 -7.74
CA GLN A 146 -10.87 -8.36 -8.95
C GLN A 146 -9.82 -7.25 -9.05
N HIS A 147 -9.53 -6.56 -7.93
CA HIS A 147 -8.46 -5.56 -7.92
C HIS A 147 -7.09 -6.19 -8.16
N ALA A 148 -6.80 -7.36 -7.60
CA ALA A 148 -5.54 -8.07 -7.83
C ALA A 148 -5.35 -8.39 -9.33
N ARG A 149 -6.39 -8.89 -9.99
CA ARG A 149 -6.36 -9.09 -11.46
C ARG A 149 -6.17 -7.79 -12.22
N THR A 150 -6.78 -6.70 -11.76
CA THR A 150 -6.72 -5.41 -12.46
C THR A 150 -5.34 -4.76 -12.36
N TYR A 151 -4.71 -4.80 -11.18
CA TYR A 151 -3.48 -4.04 -10.92
C TYR A 151 -2.19 -4.88 -10.93
N LEU A 152 -2.27 -6.16 -10.54
CA LEU A 152 -1.14 -7.09 -10.61
C LEU A 152 -1.26 -8.09 -11.75
N GLY A 153 -2.44 -8.27 -12.35
CA GLY A 153 -2.66 -9.34 -13.32
C GLY A 153 -2.60 -10.74 -12.71
N LEU A 154 -2.74 -10.85 -11.38
CA LEU A 154 -2.62 -12.10 -10.64
C LEU A 154 -3.95 -12.49 -9.99
N THR A 155 -4.14 -13.81 -9.83
CA THR A 155 -5.15 -14.40 -8.95
C THR A 155 -4.64 -14.50 -7.51
N ALA A 156 -5.55 -14.70 -6.54
CA ALA A 156 -5.17 -14.87 -5.14
C ALA A 156 -4.20 -16.03 -4.90
N GLY A 157 -4.34 -17.13 -5.65
CA GLY A 157 -3.41 -18.27 -5.55
C GLY A 157 -2.01 -17.92 -6.08
N GLU A 158 -1.94 -17.20 -7.20
CA GLU A 158 -0.65 -16.74 -7.76
C GLU A 158 0.00 -15.69 -6.86
N MET A 159 -0.77 -14.82 -6.20
CA MET A 159 -0.22 -13.87 -5.22
C MET A 159 0.53 -14.55 -4.07
N ARG A 160 0.19 -15.80 -3.73
CA ARG A 160 0.89 -16.60 -2.72
C ARG A 160 2.22 -17.16 -3.21
N LEU A 161 2.31 -17.44 -4.52
CA LEU A 161 3.38 -18.23 -5.11
C LEU A 161 4.31 -17.43 -6.03
N SER A 162 3.98 -16.17 -6.31
CA SER A 162 4.66 -15.36 -7.34
C SER A 162 5.03 -13.97 -6.85
N LEU A 163 6.06 -13.41 -7.50
CA LEU A 163 6.65 -12.08 -7.32
C LEU A 163 7.21 -11.80 -5.92
N THR A 164 8.41 -11.26 -5.89
CA THR A 164 8.92 -10.54 -4.73
C THR A 164 8.10 -9.26 -4.50
N SER A 165 8.11 -8.70 -3.29
CA SER A 165 7.38 -7.45 -3.00
C SER A 165 7.84 -6.29 -3.89
N ASP A 166 9.10 -6.31 -4.31
CA ASP A 166 9.74 -5.34 -5.20
C ASP A 166 9.09 -5.37 -6.59
N GLU A 167 9.01 -6.56 -7.20
CA GLU A 167 8.40 -6.75 -8.52
C GLU A 167 6.90 -6.43 -8.53
N ALA A 168 6.19 -6.75 -7.44
CA ALA A 168 4.79 -6.40 -7.30
C ALA A 168 4.59 -4.87 -7.26
N THR A 169 5.47 -4.14 -6.54
CA THR A 169 5.44 -2.68 -6.43
C THR A 169 5.69 -2.03 -7.79
N ASP A 170 6.73 -2.46 -8.50
CA ASP A 170 7.09 -1.92 -9.81
C ASP A 170 5.99 -2.16 -10.84
N ARG A 171 5.36 -3.35 -10.83
CA ARG A 171 4.25 -3.67 -11.73
C ARG A 171 3.03 -2.81 -11.47
N ILE A 172 2.73 -2.54 -10.20
CA ILE A 172 1.66 -1.60 -9.86
C ILE A 172 2.05 -0.22 -10.37
N VAL A 173 3.21 0.32 -10.03
CA VAL A 173 3.58 1.66 -10.48
C VAL A 173 3.61 1.80 -12.00
N GLN A 174 4.07 0.78 -12.75
CA GLN A 174 3.95 0.76 -14.20
C GLN A 174 2.48 0.80 -14.67
N SER A 175 1.58 0.04 -14.05
CA SER A 175 0.14 0.08 -14.38
C SER A 175 -0.52 1.44 -14.04
N PHE A 176 0.03 2.17 -13.07
CA PHE A 176 -0.48 3.47 -12.61
C PHE A 176 0.06 4.66 -13.39
N LEU A 177 1.35 4.62 -13.76
CA LEU A 177 2.05 5.71 -14.45
C LEU A 177 2.03 5.57 -15.97
N THR A 178 1.75 4.37 -16.50
CA THR A 178 1.43 4.23 -17.93
C THR A 178 0.06 4.88 -18.14
N PRO A 179 -0.05 5.94 -18.97
CA PRO A 179 -1.33 6.58 -19.17
C PRO A 179 -2.33 5.53 -19.66
N ALA A 180 -3.45 5.41 -18.94
CA ALA A 180 -4.58 4.64 -19.42
C ALA A 180 -4.95 5.22 -20.78
N ARG A 181 -4.61 4.50 -21.85
CA ARG A 181 -5.11 4.80 -23.19
C ARG A 181 -6.61 5.00 -23.04
N PRO A 182 -7.16 6.16 -23.45
CA PRO A 182 -8.56 6.45 -23.22
C PRO A 182 -9.35 5.29 -23.78
N VAL A 183 -10.15 4.64 -22.92
CA VAL A 183 -11.18 3.71 -23.38
C VAL A 183 -12.04 4.56 -24.30
N ALA A 184 -11.86 4.35 -25.61
CA ALA A 184 -12.60 5.04 -26.63
C ALA A 184 -14.07 4.96 -26.25
N ALA A 185 -14.71 6.12 -26.18
CA ALA A 185 -16.13 6.25 -25.95
C ALA A 185 -16.87 5.46 -27.04
N ALA A 186 -17.25 4.22 -26.72
CA ALA A 186 -18.21 3.46 -27.49
C ALA A 186 -19.60 3.88 -26.99
N ASN A 187 -20.09 4.98 -27.54
CA ASN A 187 -21.50 5.32 -27.63
C ASN A 187 -21.71 6.06 -28.95
N ALA A 188 -22.34 5.41 -29.92
CA ALA A 188 -23.34 5.97 -30.83
C ALA A 188 -23.62 4.99 -31.98
N SER A 189 -24.72 4.26 -31.88
CA SER A 189 -25.77 4.12 -32.90
C SER A 189 -26.97 3.42 -32.28
#